data_AF-A0A9W8H8E4-F1
#
_entry.id   AF-A0A9W8H8E4-F1
#
_cell.length_a   1.000
_cell.length_b   1.000
_cell.length_c   1.000
_cell.angle_alpha   90.00
_cell.angle_beta   90.00
_cell.angle_gamma   90.00
#
_symmetry.space_group_name_H-M   'P 1'
#
loop_
_entity.id
_entity.type
_entity.pdbx_description
1 polymer ?
#
loop_
_entity_poly.entity_id
_entity_poly.type
_entity_poly.pdbx_seq_one_letter_code
_entity_poly.pdbx_strand_id
1 'polypeptide(L)'
;MSAGGNPPVPTREERKACHGRRDAYFACLDARGIDDPGAAGAACAELRRAMHDTCPKAWASYFEQLRAMQRKKARLYQDTAAPGKADP
;
A
#
# COMPACT_ATOMS: atom_id res chain seq x y z
N MET A 1 -16.82 17.51 -26.35
CA MET A 1 -15.38 17.86 -26.43
C MET A 1 -14.65 16.87 -25.54
N SER A 2 -14.11 15.80 -26.14
CA SER A 2 -13.30 14.83 -25.40
C SER A 2 -11.84 15.19 -25.60
N ALA A 3 -11.28 15.92 -24.64
CA ALA A 3 -9.85 16.16 -24.60
C ALA A 3 -9.19 14.91 -24.00
N GLY A 4 -8.40 14.20 -24.81
CA GLY A 4 -7.37 13.31 -24.30
C GLY A 4 -6.37 14.15 -23.51
N GLY A 5 -6.43 14.06 -22.19
CA GLY A 5 -5.54 14.78 -21.27
C GLY A 5 -5.10 13.84 -20.15
N ASN A 6 -3.85 13.98 -19.72
CA ASN A 6 -3.39 13.36 -18.48
C ASN A 6 -4.38 13.68 -17.35
N PRO A 7 -4.66 12.74 -16.43
CA PRO A 7 -5.57 12.99 -15.33
C PRO A 7 -5.11 14.24 -14.57
N PRO A 8 -6.04 15.14 -14.19
CA PRO A 8 -5.69 16.36 -13.48
C PRO A 8 -4.89 16.01 -12.22
N VAL A 9 -3.82 16.78 -11.96
CA VAL A 9 -3.02 16.60 -10.76
C VAL A 9 -3.90 16.93 -9.55
N PRO A 10 -4.04 16.04 -8.56
CA PRO A 10 -4.89 16.29 -7.40
C PRO A 10 -4.37 17.48 -6.59
N THR A 11 -5.29 18.28 -6.06
CA THR A 11 -5.04 19.39 -5.13
C THR A 11 -4.37 18.91 -3.83
N ARG A 12 -3.90 19.85 -3.01
CA ARG A 12 -3.27 19.52 -1.72
C ARG A 12 -4.25 18.81 -0.77
N GLU A 13 -5.49 19.27 -0.77
CA GLU A 13 -6.60 18.76 0.04
C GLU A 13 -6.97 17.34 -0.39
N GLU A 14 -7.10 17.08 -1.68
CA GLU A 14 -7.36 15.74 -2.24
C GLU A 14 -6.22 14.77 -1.92
N ARG A 15 -4.96 15.22 -2.03
CA ARG A 15 -3.80 14.40 -1.62
C ARG A 15 -3.85 14.05 -0.13
N LYS A 16 -4.20 15.01 0.73
CA LYS A 16 -4.34 14.78 2.17
C LYS A 16 -5.44 13.75 2.46
N ALA A 17 -6.59 13.86 1.79
CA ALA A 17 -7.68 12.90 1.93
C ALA A 17 -7.29 11.49 1.47
N CYS A 18 -6.66 11.39 0.29
CA CYS A 18 -6.16 10.12 -0.25
C CYS A 18 -5.14 9.46 0.69
N HIS A 19 -4.15 10.20 1.18
CA HIS A 19 -3.15 9.65 2.11
C HIS A 19 -3.80 9.20 3.44
N GLY A 20 -4.79 9.94 3.95
CA GLY A 20 -5.53 9.52 5.14
C GLY A 20 -6.26 8.17 4.94
N ARG A 21 -6.89 7.96 3.78
CA ARG A 21 -7.54 6.67 3.47
C ARG A 21 -6.55 5.54 3.25
N ARG A 22 -5.42 5.83 2.60
CA ARG A 22 -4.30 4.89 2.45
C ARG A 22 -3.80 4.43 3.83
N ASP A 23 -3.55 5.36 4.73
CA ASP A 23 -2.99 5.06 6.05
C ASP A 23 -3.98 4.24 6.89
N ALA A 24 -5.28 4.54 6.81
CA ALA A 24 -6.32 3.75 7.47
C ALA A 24 -6.39 2.30 6.93
N TYR A 25 -6.34 2.12 5.61
CA TYR A 25 -6.30 0.79 4.98
C TYR A 25 -5.07 0.00 5.44
N PHE A 26 -3.90 0.63 5.40
CA PHE A 26 -2.63 0.04 5.77
C PHE A 26 -2.54 -0.31 7.26
N ALA A 27 -3.07 0.53 8.15
CA ALA A 27 -3.20 0.21 9.57
C ALA A 27 -4.07 -1.03 9.81
N CYS A 28 -5.15 -1.21 9.05
CA CYS A 28 -5.99 -2.41 9.16
C CYS A 28 -5.25 -3.69 8.73
N LEU A 29 -4.47 -3.62 7.65
CA LEU A 29 -3.62 -4.72 7.21
C LEU A 29 -2.56 -5.07 8.27
N ASP A 30 -1.91 -4.05 8.84
CA ASP A 30 -0.90 -4.21 9.90
C ASP A 30 -1.47 -4.87 11.16
N ALA A 31 -2.64 -4.41 11.61
CA ALA A 31 -3.33 -4.97 12.78
C ALA A 31 -3.72 -6.46 12.59
N ARG A 32 -3.80 -6.94 11.36
CA ARG A 32 -4.17 -8.31 11.01
C ARG A 32 -3.00 -9.17 10.54
N GLY A 33 -1.78 -8.61 10.51
CA GLY A 33 -0.59 -9.31 10.00
C GLY A 33 -0.65 -9.65 8.51
N ILE A 34 -1.38 -8.86 7.72
CA ILE A 34 -1.52 -9.06 6.28
C ILE A 34 -0.46 -8.25 5.55
N ASP A 35 0.53 -8.95 4.99
CA ASP A 35 1.66 -8.33 4.30
C ASP A 35 1.40 -8.05 2.82
N ASP A 36 0.62 -8.91 2.16
CA ASP A 36 0.21 -8.71 0.78
C ASP A 36 -1.20 -8.08 0.73
N PRO A 37 -1.33 -6.81 0.31
CA PRO A 37 -2.63 -6.17 0.10
C PRO A 37 -3.54 -6.93 -0.87
N GLY A 38 -2.97 -7.66 -1.83
CA GLY A 38 -3.72 -8.50 -2.78
C GLY A 38 -4.32 -9.75 -2.14
N ALA A 39 -3.70 -10.26 -1.07
CA ALA A 39 -4.15 -11.45 -0.34
C ALA A 39 -5.13 -11.13 0.80
N ALA A 40 -5.48 -9.86 1.03
CA ALA A 40 -6.35 -9.44 2.13
C ALA A 40 -7.78 -10.00 2.03
N GLY A 41 -8.24 -10.38 0.83
CA GLY A 41 -9.59 -10.91 0.62
C GLY A 41 -10.67 -9.95 1.12
N ALA A 42 -11.57 -10.44 1.98
CA ALA A 42 -12.60 -9.61 2.62
C ALA A 42 -12.07 -8.76 3.78
N ALA A 43 -10.88 -9.07 4.32
CA ALA A 43 -10.30 -8.27 5.39
C ALA A 43 -9.93 -6.88 4.86
N CYS A 44 -10.35 -5.84 5.59
CA CYS A 44 -10.12 -4.44 5.23
C CYS A 44 -10.69 -4.01 3.86
N ALA A 45 -11.60 -4.79 3.26
CA ALA A 45 -12.15 -4.52 1.93
C ALA A 45 -12.83 -3.14 1.82
N GLU A 46 -13.57 -2.72 2.84
CA GLU A 46 -14.19 -1.40 2.89
C GLU A 46 -13.15 -0.27 2.93
N LEU A 47 -12.06 -0.44 3.67
CA LEU A 47 -10.98 0.56 3.73
C LEU A 47 -10.19 0.61 2.42
N ARG A 48 -9.97 -0.56 1.79
CA ARG A 48 -9.39 -0.65 0.45
C ARG A 48 -10.25 0.10 -0.56
N ARG A 49 -11.55 -0.17 -0.58
CA ARG A 49 -12.50 0.53 -1.45
C ARG A 49 -12.49 2.03 -1.17
N ALA A 50 -12.57 2.46 0.08
CA ALA A 50 -12.52 3.87 0.43
C ALA A 50 -11.22 4.56 -0.04
N MET A 51 -10.08 3.86 -0.02
CA MET A 51 -8.83 4.36 -0.61
C MET A 51 -8.94 4.49 -2.13
N HIS A 52 -9.43 3.47 -2.84
CA HIS A 52 -9.58 3.50 -4.31
C HIS A 52 -10.61 4.53 -4.78
N ASP A 53 -11.66 4.78 -3.99
CA ASP A 53 -12.68 5.79 -4.28
C ASP A 53 -12.17 7.24 -4.04
N THR A 54 -11.20 7.42 -3.14
CA THR A 54 -10.66 8.75 -2.77
C THR A 54 -9.38 9.11 -3.52
N CYS A 55 -8.56 8.13 -3.86
CA CYS A 55 -7.25 8.35 -4.48
C CYS A 55 -7.32 8.33 -6.00
N PRO A 56 -6.41 9.04 -6.70
CA PRO A 56 -6.16 8.76 -8.11
C PRO A 56 -5.84 7.28 -8.30
N LYS A 57 -6.44 6.64 -9.31
CA LYS A 57 -6.28 5.19 -9.58
C LYS A 57 -4.81 4.76 -9.64
N ALA A 58 -3.97 5.54 -10.32
CA ALA A 58 -2.54 5.27 -10.43
C ALA A 58 -1.83 5.27 -9.06
N TRP A 59 -2.26 6.13 -8.14
CA TRP A 59 -1.68 6.22 -6.79
C TRP A 59 -2.12 5.03 -5.94
N ALA A 60 -3.41 4.70 -5.93
CA ALA A 60 -3.93 3.56 -5.17
C ALA A 60 -3.24 2.25 -5.57
N SER A 61 -3.13 1.99 -6.88
CA SER A 61 -2.41 0.82 -7.40
C SER A 61 -0.93 0.84 -7.05
N TYR A 62 -0.27 2.00 -7.18
CA TYR A 62 1.15 2.13 -6.83
C TYR A 62 1.40 1.89 -5.34
N PHE A 63 0.56 2.42 -4.45
CA PHE A 63 0.71 2.21 -3.01
C PHE A 63 0.59 0.74 -2.62
N GLU A 64 -0.35 0.00 -3.20
CA GLU A 64 -0.49 -1.45 -2.96
C GLU A 64 0.78 -2.20 -3.40
N GLN A 65 1.29 -1.92 -4.60
CA GLN A 65 2.52 -2.54 -5.13
C GLN A 65 3.74 -2.21 -4.27
N LEU A 66 3.90 -0.93 -3.90
CA LEU A 66 5.00 -0.47 -3.08
C LEU A 66 5.00 -1.15 -1.72
N ARG A 67 3.84 -1.25 -1.07
CA ARG A 67 3.70 -1.92 0.22
C ARG A 67 4.04 -3.41 0.11
N ALA A 68 3.52 -4.11 -0.90
CA ALA A 68 3.84 -5.52 -1.13
C ALA A 68 5.34 -5.76 -1.32
N MET A 69 5.99 -4.92 -2.14
CA MET A 69 7.45 -4.98 -2.32
C MET A 69 8.20 -4.68 -1.02
N GLN A 70 7.81 -3.66 -0.26
CA GLN A 70 8.46 -3.30 1.00
C GLN A 70 8.34 -4.41 2.05
N ARG A 71 7.16 -5.04 2.17
CA ARG A 71 6.95 -6.18 3.08
C ARG A 71 7.77 -7.40 2.67
N LYS A 72 7.77 -7.75 1.38
CA LYS A 72 8.62 -8.82 0.84
C LYS A 72 10.11 -8.55 1.10
N LYS A 73 10.55 -7.31 0.83
CA LYS A 73 11.92 -6.87 1.09
C LYS A 73 12.26 -7.02 2.57
N ALA A 74 11.41 -6.53 3.48
CA ALA A 74 11.62 -6.63 4.92
C ALA A 74 11.77 -8.08 5.40
N ARG A 75 10.92 -9.00 4.93
CA ARG A 75 11.04 -10.43 5.24
C ARG A 75 12.36 -11.01 4.76
N LEU A 76 12.75 -10.74 3.52
CA LEU A 76 14.02 -11.22 2.97
C LEU A 76 15.22 -10.74 3.81
N TYR A 77 15.26 -9.47 4.23
CA TYR A 77 16.34 -8.98 5.11
C TYR A 77 16.31 -9.59 6.51
N GLN A 78 15.13 -9.91 7.05
CA GLN A 78 15.03 -10.64 8.33
C GLN A 78 15.55 -12.07 8.19
N ASP A 79 15.22 -12.74 7.08
CA ASP A 79 15.63 -14.12 6.80
C ASP A 79 17.15 -14.21 6.50
N THR A 80 17.75 -13.22 5.84
CA THR A 80 19.21 -13.22 5.56
C THR A 80 20.05 -12.68 6.72
N ALA A 81 19.45 -12.08 7.75
CA ALA A 81 20.15 -11.58 8.93
C ALA A 81 20.40 -12.66 10.01
N ALA A 82 19.97 -13.91 9.81
CA ALA A 82 20.32 -15.04 10.67
C ALA A 82 20.49 -16.35 9.85
N PRO A 83 21.57 -17.17 9.99
CA PRO A 83 22.71 -17.11 10.91
C PRO A 83 24.09 -17.00 10.22
N GLY A 84 25.00 -16.26 10.85
CA GLY A 84 26.42 -16.20 10.51
C GLY A 84 27.28 -16.03 11.76
N LYS A 85 27.10 -16.89 12.76
CA LYS A 85 28.17 -17.15 13.74
C LYS A 85 29.04 -18.26 13.15
N ALA A 86 30.16 -17.86 12.54
CA ALA A 86 31.29 -18.74 12.35
C ALA A 86 32.10 -18.70 13.66
N ASP A 87 32.12 -19.82 14.38
CA ASP A 87 33.01 -20.07 15.52
C ASP A 87 34.47 -20.23 15.01
N PRO A 88 35.49 -19.70 15.73
CA PRO A 88 36.89 -20.04 15.51
C PRO A 88 37.27 -21.43 16.05
#